data_AF-A0A5C5YTS7-F1
#
_entry.id   AF-A0A5C5YTS7-F1
#
_cell.length_a   1.000
_cell.length_b   1.000
_cell.length_c   1.000
_cell.angle_alpha   90.00
_cell.angle_beta   90.00
_cell.angle_gamma   90.00
#
_symmetry.space_group_name_H-M   'P 1'
#
loop_
_entity.id
_entity.type
_entity.pdbx_description
1 polymer ?
#
loop_
_entity_poly.entity_id
_entity_poly.type
_entity_poly.pdbx_seq_one_letter_code
_entity_poly.pdbx_strand_id
1 'polypeptide(L)'
;MLIGSCLLFARRGIATLCILSITAGAAHAATSWDGDGNSNWWFDPANWSAGTLIPPAQLSGDTVVATDAQINVGSGPWDLTGEGVVYDPDNDPFFAAAASLTYPTGSNIAGSVGSDYGPQHIYRLYISRNTTNSNLLTIKSGDLAIESTTIIGRSGSTAGNENLGQITQTGGRLNIPSNQLDIGNSEDSGWGNGAYEYLGGTMDISMDSGSGIRLGHGRSSGPSGVNRFVIGNGAAGHVRTWDYISISYRGSADGVFTEGQDPNGVDRGVAITEFVFQNGGFRPMQVARNVTLNNGLEANTGATLSSRLVLSLDEAPAVDGLGVPSDMGLFDVDFDIGFGSNGGVVNGFGDIDNDTLTDAVFAWEDGAGHYLEGDTVSAMFGGTRYDWTISYTGDITWTDADNSIVNTISGAGSGGDIVLMGLGSEFLGLQGDYNGDDVVDAADYTVWRAGNSPDSSQAGYDLWAANYGSSIPAAASAAVPEPVALSLLASTVLLTGVRRRR
;
A
#
# COMPACT_ATOMS: atom_id res chain seq x y z
N MET A 1 43.76 -25.01 0.48
CA MET A 1 44.95 -25.90 0.49
C MET A 1 44.58 -27.18 -0.25
N LEU A 2 44.92 -27.27 -1.54
CA LEU A 2 44.64 -28.46 -2.35
C LEU A 2 45.64 -29.57 -1.98
N ILE A 3 45.14 -30.76 -1.64
CA ILE A 3 45.97 -31.98 -1.59
C ILE A 3 45.51 -32.86 -2.76
N GLY A 4 46.23 -32.75 -3.87
CA GLY A 4 46.14 -33.70 -4.98
C GLY A 4 47.27 -34.73 -4.85
N SER A 5 46.92 -35.97 -4.52
CA SER A 5 47.84 -37.11 -4.60
C SER A 5 47.56 -37.89 -5.88
N CYS A 6 48.37 -37.66 -6.91
CA CYS A 6 48.36 -38.45 -8.13
C CYS A 6 49.45 -39.53 -8.00
N LEU A 7 49.07 -40.78 -7.73
CA LEU A 7 49.99 -41.92 -7.71
C LEU A 7 50.10 -42.50 -9.13
N LEU A 8 51.28 -42.36 -9.74
CA LEU A 8 51.60 -42.95 -11.04
C LEU A 8 52.24 -44.34 -10.82
N PHE A 9 51.57 -45.42 -11.24
CA PHE A 9 52.21 -46.71 -11.48
C PHE A 9 51.88 -47.21 -12.88
N ALA A 10 52.90 -47.34 -13.72
CA ALA A 10 52.80 -47.90 -15.06
C ALA A 10 53.00 -49.42 -15.03
N ARG A 11 52.05 -50.20 -15.56
CA ARG A 11 52.32 -51.46 -16.28
C ARG A 11 51.08 -51.99 -17.02
N ARG A 12 51.24 -52.12 -18.34
CA ARG A 12 50.50 -52.98 -19.30
C ARG A 12 48.96 -52.88 -19.32
N GLY A 13 48.48 -52.06 -20.27
CA GLY A 13 47.52 -52.54 -21.25
C GLY A 13 46.06 -52.72 -20.82
N ILE A 14 45.47 -51.76 -20.10
CA ILE A 14 44.03 -51.46 -20.13
C ILE A 14 43.92 -49.94 -19.96
N ALA A 15 43.41 -49.23 -20.96
CA ALA A 15 43.08 -47.82 -20.84
C ALA A 15 41.78 -47.71 -20.03
N THR A 16 41.90 -47.58 -18.70
CA THR A 16 40.78 -47.23 -17.84
C THR A 16 40.45 -45.76 -18.10
N LEU A 17 39.34 -45.51 -18.78
CA LEU A 17 38.74 -44.20 -18.92
C LEU A 17 38.30 -43.74 -17.52
N CYS A 18 39.14 -42.98 -16.83
CA CYS A 18 38.72 -42.23 -15.64
C CYS A 18 37.75 -41.14 -16.13
N ILE A 19 36.46 -41.41 -16.00
CA ILE A 19 35.43 -40.38 -16.04
C ILE A 19 35.71 -39.49 -14.82
N LEU A 20 36.34 -38.35 -15.07
CA LEU A 20 36.42 -37.27 -14.09
C LEU A 20 35.00 -36.74 -13.95
N SER A 21 34.24 -37.32 -13.02
CA SER A 21 32.97 -36.76 -12.57
C SER A 21 33.30 -35.44 -11.88
N ILE A 22 33.30 -34.35 -12.64
CA ILE A 22 33.19 -33.02 -12.06
C ILE A 22 31.78 -32.99 -11.46
N THR A 23 31.67 -33.31 -10.18
CA THR A 23 30.51 -32.89 -9.40
C THR A 23 30.58 -31.37 -9.39
N ALA A 24 29.86 -30.73 -10.32
CA ALA A 24 29.56 -29.32 -10.18
C ALA A 24 29.01 -29.15 -8.76
N GLY A 25 29.66 -28.31 -7.95
CA GLY A 25 29.08 -27.90 -6.67
C GLY A 25 27.69 -27.34 -6.94
N ALA A 26 26.76 -27.51 -5.99
CA ALA A 26 25.40 -27.00 -6.13
C ALA A 26 25.45 -25.53 -6.59
N ALA A 27 24.81 -25.23 -7.71
CA ALA A 27 24.71 -23.87 -8.20
C ALA A 27 24.10 -23.02 -7.07
N HIS A 28 24.82 -21.99 -6.62
CA HIS A 28 24.24 -21.01 -5.69
C HIS A 28 23.13 -20.31 -6.45
N ALA A 29 21.88 -20.49 -6.01
CA ALA A 29 20.78 -19.76 -6.58
C ALA A 29 20.96 -18.26 -6.30
N ALA A 30 20.61 -17.40 -7.26
CA ALA A 30 20.69 -15.97 -7.06
C ALA A 30 19.60 -15.53 -6.07
N THR A 31 19.99 -14.78 -5.04
CA THR A 31 19.12 -14.41 -3.91
C THR A 31 19.01 -12.92 -3.68
N SER A 32 19.88 -12.10 -4.28
CA SER A 32 19.87 -10.65 -4.09
C SER A 32 19.94 -9.96 -5.43
N TRP A 33 19.05 -8.98 -5.62
CA TRP A 33 19.19 -7.97 -6.65
C TRP A 33 20.46 -7.16 -6.35
N ASP A 34 21.32 -6.99 -7.35
CA ASP A 34 22.56 -6.21 -7.24
C ASP A 34 22.58 -4.99 -8.17
N GLY A 35 21.75 -4.97 -9.21
CA GLY A 35 21.67 -3.88 -10.17
C GLY A 35 22.91 -3.76 -11.07
N ASP A 36 23.65 -4.86 -11.27
CA ASP A 36 24.84 -4.90 -12.13
C ASP A 36 24.47 -4.78 -13.64
N GLY A 37 23.23 -5.09 -14.00
CA GLY A 37 22.64 -4.81 -15.30
C GLY A 37 22.24 -3.33 -15.46
N ASN A 38 22.26 -2.84 -16.69
CA ASN A 38 21.81 -1.48 -17.01
C ASN A 38 20.28 -1.42 -17.24
N SER A 39 19.51 -2.14 -16.43
CA SER A 39 18.05 -2.19 -16.53
C SER A 39 17.41 -2.35 -15.16
N ASN A 40 16.14 -1.99 -15.05
CA ASN A 40 15.32 -2.21 -13.86
C ASN A 40 14.45 -3.48 -13.94
N TRP A 41 14.59 -4.27 -15.01
CA TRP A 41 13.74 -5.43 -15.28
C TRP A 41 14.02 -6.59 -14.33
N TRP A 42 13.01 -7.04 -13.59
CA TRP A 42 13.11 -8.15 -12.64
C TRP A 42 13.75 -9.39 -13.26
N PHE A 43 13.45 -9.69 -14.52
CA PHE A 43 13.93 -10.90 -15.19
C PHE A 43 15.28 -10.73 -15.88
N ASP A 44 15.95 -9.58 -15.78
CA ASP A 44 17.31 -9.41 -16.31
C ASP A 44 18.31 -10.21 -15.44
N PRO A 45 18.90 -11.31 -15.96
CA PRO A 45 19.80 -12.15 -15.17
C PRO A 45 21.08 -11.40 -14.76
N ALA A 46 21.43 -10.29 -15.41
CA ALA A 46 22.59 -9.49 -15.04
C ALA A 46 22.40 -8.71 -13.73
N ASN A 47 21.16 -8.53 -13.26
CA ASN A 47 20.83 -7.80 -12.04
C ASN A 47 20.75 -8.67 -10.78
N TRP A 48 21.14 -9.93 -10.86
CA TRP A 48 21.06 -10.88 -9.77
C TRP A 48 22.45 -11.44 -9.44
N SER A 49 22.78 -11.54 -8.14
CA SER A 49 24.12 -11.80 -7.57
C SER A 49 24.89 -13.05 -8.03
N ALA A 50 24.26 -13.94 -8.78
CA ALA A 50 24.89 -15.12 -9.38
C ALA A 50 24.82 -15.15 -10.92
N GLY A 51 24.33 -14.08 -11.56
CA GLY A 51 24.08 -14.04 -13.01
C GLY A 51 23.01 -15.04 -13.46
N THR A 52 22.15 -15.52 -12.55
CA THR A 52 21.15 -16.56 -12.78
C THR A 52 19.77 -16.08 -12.32
N LEU A 53 18.73 -16.61 -12.98
CA LEU A 53 17.33 -16.22 -12.78
C LEU A 53 16.68 -16.96 -11.60
N ILE A 54 15.85 -16.22 -10.87
CA ILE A 54 14.94 -16.66 -9.80
C ILE A 54 14.01 -17.81 -10.26
N PRO A 55 13.63 -18.78 -9.38
CA PRO A 55 13.85 -18.79 -7.92
C PRO A 55 14.77 -19.90 -7.39
N PRO A 56 15.34 -19.68 -6.19
CA PRO A 56 15.97 -20.73 -5.40
C PRO A 56 14.97 -21.76 -4.84
N ALA A 57 15.38 -23.04 -4.76
CA ALA A 57 14.69 -24.08 -3.98
C ALA A 57 15.21 -24.17 -2.57
N GLN A 58 14.35 -24.58 -1.64
CA GLN A 58 14.79 -25.29 -0.45
C GLN A 58 15.45 -26.62 -0.84
N LEU A 59 16.78 -26.64 -0.96
CA LEU A 59 17.54 -27.89 -0.99
C LEU A 59 17.55 -28.45 0.44
N SER A 60 17.22 -29.74 0.59
CA SER A 60 17.23 -30.41 1.90
C SER A 60 18.60 -30.26 2.55
N GLY A 61 18.68 -29.55 3.68
CA GLY A 61 19.91 -29.33 4.44
C GLY A 61 20.57 -27.96 4.27
N ASP A 62 19.98 -27.03 3.52
CA ASP A 62 20.55 -25.69 3.33
C ASP A 62 20.06 -24.67 4.37
N THR A 63 20.99 -23.85 4.87
CA THR A 63 20.73 -22.79 5.83
C THR A 63 20.22 -21.56 5.09
N VAL A 64 18.91 -21.28 5.16
CA VAL A 64 18.12 -20.00 5.09
C VAL A 64 18.58 -18.82 4.19
N VAL A 65 19.85 -18.66 3.85
CA VAL A 65 20.44 -17.56 3.07
C VAL A 65 20.44 -17.85 1.55
N ALA A 66 20.23 -19.10 1.14
CA ALA A 66 20.23 -19.52 -0.27
C ALA A 66 18.86 -19.50 -0.96
N THR A 67 17.77 -19.13 -0.26
CA THR A 67 16.37 -19.32 -0.74
C THR A 67 15.48 -18.09 -0.79
N ASP A 68 15.99 -16.94 -0.38
CA ASP A 68 15.19 -15.73 -0.24
C ASP A 68 15.43 -14.80 -1.43
N ALA A 69 14.38 -14.24 -2.06
CA ALA A 69 14.54 -13.12 -2.99
C ALA A 69 14.68 -11.82 -2.19
N GLN A 70 15.69 -11.01 -2.47
CA GLN A 70 15.99 -9.80 -1.71
C GLN A 70 16.30 -8.61 -2.61
N ILE A 71 15.75 -7.43 -2.27
CA ILE A 71 16.07 -6.14 -2.90
C ILE A 71 16.60 -5.20 -1.81
N ASN A 72 17.91 -4.99 -1.78
CA ASN A 72 18.60 -4.30 -0.68
C ASN A 72 19.65 -3.25 -1.12
N VAL A 73 19.82 -2.99 -2.43
CA VAL A 73 20.93 -2.19 -2.95
C VAL A 73 20.68 -0.69 -3.07
N GLY A 74 19.45 -0.24 -2.82
CA GLY A 74 19.05 1.16 -3.01
C GLY A 74 18.75 1.48 -4.47
N SER A 75 18.66 2.77 -4.82
CA SER A 75 18.59 3.23 -6.20
C SER A 75 20.00 3.36 -6.82
N GLY A 76 20.13 3.18 -8.12
CA GLY A 76 21.39 3.38 -8.85
C GLY A 76 21.18 3.79 -10.31
N PRO A 77 22.25 3.89 -11.11
CA PRO A 77 22.14 4.19 -12.55
C PRO A 77 21.26 3.21 -13.35
N TRP A 78 20.98 2.02 -12.79
CA TRP A 78 20.07 1.02 -13.35
C TRP A 78 18.59 1.39 -13.19
N ASP A 79 18.24 2.25 -12.23
CA ASP A 79 16.87 2.73 -12.01
C ASP A 79 16.55 3.90 -12.95
N LEU A 80 16.40 3.56 -14.23
CA LEU A 80 16.25 4.54 -15.31
C LEU A 80 14.92 5.31 -15.26
N THR A 81 13.88 4.74 -14.65
CA THR A 81 12.53 5.29 -14.62
C THR A 81 12.12 5.84 -13.25
N GLY A 82 12.90 5.57 -12.21
CA GLY A 82 12.53 5.88 -10.82
C GLY A 82 11.50 4.90 -10.24
N GLU A 83 11.24 3.79 -10.93
CA GLU A 83 10.26 2.78 -10.53
C GLU A 83 10.90 1.66 -9.69
N GLY A 84 12.19 1.77 -9.35
CA GLY A 84 12.92 0.71 -8.66
C GLY A 84 13.00 -0.56 -9.50
N VAL A 85 12.94 -1.73 -8.88
CA VAL A 85 12.88 -3.02 -9.60
C VAL A 85 11.49 -3.20 -10.19
N VAL A 86 11.36 -3.55 -11.47
CA VAL A 86 10.08 -3.67 -12.18
C VAL A 86 9.75 -5.12 -12.48
N TYR A 87 8.65 -5.60 -11.90
CA TYR A 87 8.01 -6.88 -12.21
C TYR A 87 6.86 -6.66 -13.21
N ASP A 88 7.10 -7.01 -14.47
CA ASP A 88 6.14 -6.82 -15.57
C ASP A 88 6.35 -7.89 -16.66
N PRO A 89 6.05 -9.17 -16.39
CA PRO A 89 6.30 -10.27 -17.33
C PRO A 89 5.67 -10.09 -18.71
N ASP A 90 4.59 -9.30 -18.84
CA ASP A 90 3.97 -9.01 -20.13
C ASP A 90 4.84 -8.12 -21.03
N ASN A 91 5.70 -7.27 -20.45
CA ASN A 91 6.54 -6.30 -21.18
C ASN A 91 8.05 -6.51 -20.97
N ASP A 92 8.45 -7.32 -19.99
CA ASP A 92 9.85 -7.57 -19.67
C ASP A 92 10.52 -8.41 -20.80
N PRO A 93 11.54 -7.86 -21.49
CA PRO A 93 12.17 -8.52 -22.62
C PRO A 93 12.94 -9.80 -22.24
N PHE A 94 13.21 -10.01 -20.95
CA PHE A 94 13.93 -11.17 -20.43
C PHE A 94 12.98 -12.29 -19.93
N PHE A 95 11.67 -12.00 -19.78
CA PHE A 95 10.72 -12.96 -19.22
C PHE A 95 10.62 -14.27 -20.03
N ALA A 96 10.60 -14.21 -21.36
CA ALA A 96 10.54 -15.41 -22.20
C ALA A 96 11.74 -16.34 -21.98
N ALA A 97 12.93 -15.77 -21.74
CA ALA A 97 14.12 -16.54 -21.41
C ALA A 97 14.00 -17.15 -20.00
N ALA A 98 13.54 -16.36 -19.03
CA ALA A 98 13.27 -16.83 -17.67
C ALA A 98 12.26 -17.99 -17.64
N ALA A 99 11.11 -17.84 -18.28
CA ALA A 99 10.06 -18.84 -18.36
C ALA A 99 10.51 -20.15 -19.04
N SER A 100 11.60 -20.13 -19.82
CA SER A 100 12.15 -21.33 -20.47
C SER A 100 13.08 -22.16 -19.56
N LEU A 101 13.45 -21.63 -18.39
CA LEU A 101 14.35 -22.30 -17.46
C LEU A 101 13.64 -23.43 -16.70
N THR A 102 14.42 -24.39 -16.25
CA THR A 102 13.94 -25.44 -15.36
C THR A 102 14.12 -24.99 -13.93
N TYR A 103 13.04 -25.03 -13.18
CA TYR A 103 13.02 -24.59 -11.79
C TYR A 103 12.92 -25.76 -10.82
N PRO A 104 13.30 -25.54 -9.56
CA PRO A 104 13.17 -26.56 -8.55
C PRO A 104 11.71 -26.92 -8.24
N THR A 105 11.52 -28.16 -7.83
CA THR A 105 10.19 -28.72 -7.52
C THR A 105 9.91 -28.72 -6.02
N GLY A 106 8.64 -28.81 -5.62
CA GLY A 106 8.24 -29.09 -4.24
C GLY A 106 7.66 -27.90 -3.47
N SER A 107 7.02 -26.95 -4.16
CA SER A 107 6.23 -25.92 -3.49
C SER A 107 4.94 -26.51 -2.90
N ASN A 108 4.52 -25.98 -1.75
CA ASN A 108 3.28 -26.40 -1.08
C ASN A 108 2.05 -25.54 -1.42
N ILE A 109 2.15 -24.53 -2.30
CA ILE A 109 0.98 -23.74 -2.69
C ILE A 109 -0.04 -24.64 -3.42
N ALA A 110 -1.20 -24.86 -2.81
CA ALA A 110 -2.28 -25.65 -3.38
C ALA A 110 -3.06 -24.82 -4.41
N GLY A 111 -3.36 -25.39 -5.59
CA GLY A 111 -4.34 -24.84 -6.53
C GLY A 111 -3.80 -24.21 -7.81
N SER A 112 -2.49 -24.03 -7.99
CA SER A 112 -1.93 -23.80 -9.32
C SER A 112 -1.70 -25.14 -10.03
N VAL A 113 -2.13 -25.26 -11.28
CA VAL A 113 -1.96 -26.49 -12.06
C VAL A 113 -0.48 -26.59 -12.46
N GLY A 114 0.36 -27.20 -11.61
CA GLY A 114 1.81 -27.36 -11.85
C GLY A 114 2.70 -26.77 -10.74
N SER A 115 2.50 -27.20 -9.50
CA SER A 115 3.13 -26.74 -8.26
C SER A 115 4.66 -26.93 -8.19
N ASP A 116 5.39 -26.15 -8.99
CA ASP A 116 6.84 -25.96 -8.93
C ASP A 116 7.16 -24.46 -8.74
N TYR A 117 8.37 -24.16 -8.26
CA TYR A 117 8.91 -22.79 -8.27
C TYR A 117 9.05 -22.30 -9.71
N GLY A 118 9.05 -20.99 -9.95
CA GLY A 118 9.15 -20.43 -11.29
C GLY A 118 9.34 -18.92 -11.30
N PRO A 119 9.47 -18.28 -12.47
CA PRO A 119 9.72 -16.84 -12.54
C PRO A 119 8.62 -16.02 -11.85
N GLN A 120 7.42 -16.61 -11.74
CA GLN A 120 6.22 -16.04 -11.15
C GLN A 120 5.89 -16.62 -9.76
N HIS A 121 6.72 -17.52 -9.24
CA HIS A 121 6.46 -18.24 -8.00
C HIS A 121 7.72 -18.41 -7.17
N ILE A 122 7.84 -17.63 -6.10
CA ILE A 122 9.03 -17.56 -5.25
C ILE A 122 8.73 -18.04 -3.82
N TYR A 123 9.77 -18.40 -3.07
CA TYR A 123 9.59 -18.86 -1.70
C TYR A 123 9.34 -17.70 -0.72
N ARG A 124 10.22 -16.70 -0.70
CA ARG A 124 10.13 -15.52 0.18
C ARG A 124 10.63 -14.28 -0.53
N LEU A 125 10.11 -13.13 -0.10
CA LEU A 125 10.54 -11.82 -0.57
C LEU A 125 10.91 -10.92 0.62
N TYR A 126 12.08 -10.30 0.55
CA TYR A 126 12.50 -9.24 1.46
C TYR A 126 12.85 -7.97 0.69
N ILE A 127 12.38 -6.84 1.20
CA ILE A 127 12.76 -5.53 0.70
C ILE A 127 13.38 -4.73 1.85
N SER A 128 14.56 -4.18 1.61
CA SER A 128 15.35 -3.41 2.57
C SER A 128 15.82 -4.19 3.81
N ARG A 129 16.02 -5.50 3.72
CA ARG A 129 16.55 -6.32 4.83
C ARG A 129 18.02 -6.02 5.13
N ASN A 130 18.34 -5.80 6.40
CA ASN A 130 19.71 -5.63 6.91
C ASN A 130 20.49 -4.49 6.21
N THR A 131 19.78 -3.49 5.71
CA THR A 131 20.33 -2.31 5.03
C THR A 131 19.59 -1.05 5.48
N THR A 132 20.24 0.11 5.32
CA THR A 132 19.63 1.44 5.51
C THR A 132 19.14 2.03 4.18
N ASN A 133 19.22 1.26 3.09
CA ASN A 133 18.82 1.72 1.77
C ASN A 133 17.28 1.84 1.67
N SER A 134 16.84 2.79 0.84
CA SER A 134 15.47 2.84 0.35
C SER A 134 15.36 1.98 -0.90
N ASN A 135 14.48 0.98 -0.90
CA ASN A 135 14.32 0.04 -2.01
C ASN A 135 12.87 0.01 -2.47
N LEU A 136 12.65 0.02 -3.78
CA LEU A 136 11.33 0.01 -4.40
C LEU A 136 11.20 -1.20 -5.35
N LEU A 137 10.05 -1.87 -5.28
CA LEU A 137 9.59 -2.85 -6.25
C LEU A 137 8.26 -2.37 -6.85
N THR A 138 8.19 -2.27 -8.17
CA THR A 138 6.96 -1.96 -8.90
C THR A 138 6.41 -3.21 -9.58
N ILE A 139 5.17 -3.58 -9.27
CA ILE A 139 4.45 -4.70 -9.88
C ILE A 139 3.43 -4.13 -10.88
N LYS A 140 3.54 -4.51 -12.16
CA LYS A 140 2.68 -3.97 -13.23
C LYS A 140 1.76 -5.01 -13.87
N SER A 141 2.24 -6.25 -14.03
CA SER A 141 1.49 -7.31 -14.72
C SER A 141 1.84 -8.71 -14.21
N GLY A 142 1.13 -9.71 -14.75
CA GLY A 142 1.32 -11.13 -14.44
C GLY A 142 1.01 -11.54 -13.00
N ASP A 143 1.11 -12.84 -12.74
CA ASP A 143 0.95 -13.42 -11.41
C ASP A 143 2.31 -13.41 -10.70
N LEU A 144 2.35 -13.02 -9.43
CA LEU A 144 3.47 -13.18 -8.51
C LEU A 144 2.96 -13.88 -7.25
N ALA A 145 3.31 -15.16 -7.11
CA ALA A 145 2.98 -15.98 -5.95
C ALA A 145 4.18 -16.11 -5.01
N ILE A 146 3.96 -15.96 -3.70
CA ILE A 146 4.99 -16.06 -2.67
C ILE A 146 4.53 -17.06 -1.61
N GLU A 147 5.25 -18.18 -1.46
CA GLU A 147 4.83 -19.30 -0.61
C GLU A 147 4.90 -18.98 0.90
N SER A 148 5.87 -18.17 1.30
CA SER A 148 6.19 -17.88 2.69
C SER A 148 6.21 -16.38 2.96
N THR A 149 6.50 -16.00 4.21
CA THR A 149 6.55 -14.61 4.69
C THR A 149 7.24 -13.66 3.71
N THR A 150 6.53 -12.58 3.39
CA THR A 150 7.07 -11.40 2.71
C THR A 150 7.25 -10.29 3.72
N ILE A 151 8.41 -9.62 3.70
CA ILE A 151 8.68 -8.48 4.59
C ILE A 151 9.16 -7.29 3.79
N ILE A 152 8.47 -6.17 3.95
CA ILE A 152 8.78 -4.88 3.33
C ILE A 152 9.27 -3.94 4.42
N GLY A 153 10.50 -3.45 4.32
CA GLY A 153 11.04 -2.51 5.31
C GLY A 153 11.46 -3.20 6.61
N ARG A 154 12.36 -4.18 6.51
CA ARG A 154 12.94 -4.85 7.69
C ARG A 154 14.20 -4.12 8.13
N SER A 155 14.25 -3.57 9.33
CA SER A 155 15.28 -2.64 9.79
C SER A 155 16.72 -3.08 9.52
N GLY A 156 17.61 -2.11 9.28
CA GLY A 156 19.04 -2.31 9.06
C GLY A 156 19.82 -2.72 10.31
N SER A 157 21.09 -3.09 10.11
CA SER A 157 22.01 -3.54 11.17
C SER A 157 22.60 -2.41 12.04
N THR A 158 22.02 -1.20 12.04
CA THR A 158 22.60 -0.01 12.70
C THR A 158 21.53 0.80 13.43
N ALA A 159 21.63 0.81 14.77
CA ALA A 159 20.57 1.31 15.65
C ALA A 159 20.25 2.78 15.36
N GLY A 160 18.95 3.08 15.28
CA GLY A 160 18.45 4.45 15.04
C GLY A 160 18.50 4.91 13.58
N ASN A 161 18.95 4.08 12.64
CA ASN A 161 18.86 4.41 11.22
C ASN A 161 17.59 3.83 10.61
N GLU A 162 16.86 4.69 9.92
CA GLU A 162 15.69 4.33 9.13
C GLU A 162 16.12 3.63 7.84
N ASN A 163 15.31 2.67 7.41
CA ASN A 163 15.28 2.22 6.03
C ASN A 163 13.87 2.39 5.48
N LEU A 164 13.70 2.28 4.16
CA LEU A 164 12.38 2.27 3.54
C LEU A 164 12.31 1.12 2.55
N GLY A 165 11.47 0.14 2.82
CA GLY A 165 11.06 -0.81 1.79
C GLY A 165 9.74 -0.36 1.19
N GLN A 166 9.61 -0.37 -0.13
CA GLN A 166 8.38 -0.01 -0.81
C GLN A 166 7.99 -1.02 -1.87
N ILE A 167 6.70 -1.32 -1.96
CA ILE A 167 6.09 -1.94 -3.14
C ILE A 167 5.02 -1.00 -3.69
N THR A 168 5.01 -0.82 -5.01
CA THR A 168 3.90 -0.18 -5.73
C THR A 168 3.31 -1.19 -6.71
N GLN A 169 2.05 -1.60 -6.49
CA GLN A 169 1.31 -2.49 -7.38
C GLN A 169 0.33 -1.69 -8.23
N THR A 170 0.56 -1.62 -9.53
CA THR A 170 -0.31 -0.92 -10.50
C THR A 170 -1.19 -1.88 -11.30
N GLY A 171 -0.91 -3.18 -11.23
CA GLY A 171 -1.63 -4.24 -11.92
C GLY A 171 -1.15 -5.63 -11.50
N GLY A 172 -1.41 -6.63 -12.34
CA GLY A 172 -1.05 -8.03 -12.07
C GLY A 172 -1.78 -8.62 -10.86
N ARG A 173 -1.30 -9.78 -10.40
CA ARG A 173 -1.81 -10.48 -9.22
C ARG A 173 -0.68 -10.76 -8.24
N LEU A 174 -0.79 -10.26 -7.02
CA LEU A 174 0.04 -10.68 -5.88
C LEU A 174 -0.73 -11.72 -5.05
N ASN A 175 -0.13 -12.88 -4.81
CA ASN A 175 -0.73 -13.92 -3.97
C ASN A 175 0.26 -14.45 -2.92
N ILE A 176 -0.14 -14.41 -1.65
CA ILE A 176 0.58 -15.03 -0.53
C ILE A 176 -0.41 -15.95 0.20
N PRO A 177 -0.60 -17.21 -0.24
CA PRO A 177 -1.79 -17.98 0.12
C PRO A 177 -1.84 -18.41 1.59
N SER A 178 -0.70 -18.85 2.14
CA SER A 178 -0.62 -19.50 3.46
C SER A 178 0.26 -18.77 4.47
N ASN A 179 0.63 -17.53 4.19
CA ASN A 179 1.57 -16.77 5.02
C ASN A 179 1.24 -15.28 5.02
N GLN A 180 1.92 -14.54 5.90
CA GLN A 180 1.65 -13.13 6.16
C GLN A 180 2.49 -12.19 5.28
N LEU A 181 1.95 -10.99 5.08
CA LEU A 181 2.66 -9.82 4.56
C LEU A 181 2.98 -8.88 5.72
N ASP A 182 4.27 -8.71 6.01
CA ASP A 182 4.74 -7.78 7.04
C ASP A 182 5.23 -6.48 6.39
N ILE A 183 4.66 -5.35 6.82
CA ILE A 183 5.02 -4.01 6.36
C ILE A 183 5.59 -3.26 7.56
N GLY A 184 6.91 -3.08 7.55
CA GLY A 184 7.66 -2.62 8.70
C GLY A 184 8.00 -3.75 9.63
N ASN A 185 9.29 -3.99 9.82
CA ASN A 185 9.78 -4.92 10.82
C ASN A 185 11.06 -4.41 11.47
N SER A 186 11.21 -4.63 12.77
CA SER A 186 12.41 -4.28 13.52
C SER A 186 13.29 -5.51 13.80
N GLU A 187 14.59 -5.30 13.80
CA GLU A 187 15.62 -6.19 14.33
C GLU A 187 16.37 -5.48 15.46
N ASP A 188 17.31 -6.18 16.12
CA ASP A 188 18.05 -5.75 17.31
C ASP A 188 18.75 -4.38 17.19
N SER A 189 18.81 -3.81 15.99
CA SER A 189 19.61 -2.64 15.68
C SER A 189 18.93 -1.69 14.69
N GLY A 190 17.61 -1.55 14.62
CA GLY A 190 17.04 -0.48 13.78
C GLY A 190 15.52 -0.36 13.78
N TRP A 191 15.02 0.67 13.10
CA TRP A 191 13.58 0.89 12.87
C TRP A 191 13.29 0.61 11.40
N GLY A 192 12.46 -0.40 11.14
CA GLY A 192 12.07 -0.73 9.76
C GLY A 192 10.84 0.06 9.38
N ASN A 193 10.91 0.78 8.25
CA ASN A 193 9.76 1.42 7.63
C ASN A 193 9.39 0.69 6.35
N GLY A 194 8.13 0.26 6.27
CA GLY A 194 7.57 -0.36 5.06
C GLY A 194 6.45 0.50 4.49
N ALA A 195 6.38 0.54 3.16
CA ALA A 195 5.25 1.09 2.42
C ALA A 195 4.75 0.07 1.39
N TYR A 196 3.44 -0.09 1.27
CA TYR A 196 2.83 -0.77 0.15
C TYR A 196 1.76 0.13 -0.44
N GLU A 197 1.87 0.42 -1.72
CA GLU A 197 0.89 1.16 -2.50
C GLU A 197 0.19 0.22 -3.48
N TYR A 198 -1.06 -0.11 -3.19
CA TYR A 198 -1.92 -0.83 -4.11
C TYR A 198 -2.71 0.19 -4.93
N LEU A 199 -2.53 0.19 -6.26
CA LEU A 199 -3.18 1.09 -7.21
C LEU A 199 -3.99 0.33 -8.29
N GLY A 200 -3.85 -0.99 -8.35
CA GLY A 200 -4.59 -1.83 -9.30
C GLY A 200 -4.18 -3.30 -9.29
N GLY A 201 -4.95 -4.14 -9.99
CA GLY A 201 -4.71 -5.60 -10.03
C GLY A 201 -5.36 -6.33 -8.86
N THR A 202 -4.97 -7.58 -8.58
CA THR A 202 -5.53 -8.35 -7.46
C THR A 202 -4.47 -8.63 -6.41
N MET A 203 -4.84 -8.55 -5.14
CA MET A 203 -3.98 -8.93 -4.01
C MET A 203 -4.74 -9.90 -3.11
N ASP A 204 -4.16 -11.09 -2.88
CA ASP A 204 -4.68 -12.12 -1.98
C ASP A 204 -3.63 -12.46 -0.91
N ILE A 205 -3.91 -12.21 0.37
CA ILE A 205 -2.95 -12.44 1.47
C ILE A 205 -3.54 -13.35 2.55
N SER A 206 -2.86 -14.46 2.83
CA SER A 206 -3.23 -15.50 3.82
C SER A 206 -4.60 -16.16 3.60
N MET A 207 -5.14 -16.17 2.37
CA MET A 207 -6.51 -16.64 2.12
C MET A 207 -6.74 -18.14 2.43
N ASP A 208 -5.68 -18.97 2.41
CA ASP A 208 -5.76 -20.38 2.79
C ASP A 208 -5.44 -20.61 4.28
N SER A 209 -4.51 -19.82 4.82
CA SER A 209 -4.11 -19.79 6.23
C SER A 209 -3.14 -18.65 6.50
N GLY A 210 -3.01 -18.20 7.75
CA GLY A 210 -2.00 -17.22 8.15
C GLY A 210 -2.56 -16.10 9.00
N SER A 211 -1.84 -14.97 9.04
CA SER A 211 -2.20 -13.78 9.83
C SER A 211 -2.57 -12.56 8.97
N GLY A 212 -2.63 -12.73 7.64
CA GLY A 212 -2.97 -11.66 6.71
C GLY A 212 -1.89 -10.58 6.56
N ILE A 213 -2.34 -9.34 6.43
CA ILE A 213 -1.50 -8.14 6.30
C ILE A 213 -1.25 -7.57 7.70
N ARG A 214 0.02 -7.28 8.00
CA ARG A 214 0.44 -6.75 9.30
C ARG A 214 1.31 -5.52 9.12
N LEU A 215 0.84 -4.38 9.61
CA LEU A 215 1.58 -3.13 9.62
C LEU A 215 2.28 -2.93 10.96
N GLY A 216 3.52 -2.50 10.89
CA GLY A 216 4.35 -2.22 12.05
C GLY A 216 4.60 -3.44 12.93
N HIS A 217 5.06 -4.54 12.31
CA HIS A 217 5.36 -5.77 13.01
C HIS A 217 6.75 -5.75 13.64
N GLY A 218 6.82 -5.35 14.92
CA GLY A 218 8.02 -5.55 15.73
C GLY A 218 8.22 -7.02 16.07
N ARG A 219 9.44 -7.55 15.83
CA ARG A 219 9.86 -8.82 16.43
C ARG A 219 10.30 -8.60 17.89
N SER A 220 10.82 -9.65 18.51
CA SER A 220 11.42 -9.70 19.86
C SER A 220 12.62 -8.76 20.08
N SER A 221 12.71 -7.64 19.36
CA SER A 221 13.87 -6.77 19.23
C SER A 221 13.53 -5.27 19.21
N GLY A 222 12.24 -4.89 19.18
CA GLY A 222 11.77 -3.49 19.28
C GLY A 222 10.57 -3.17 18.38
N PRO A 223 10.07 -1.92 18.33
CA PRO A 223 9.03 -1.49 17.41
C PRO A 223 9.59 -1.16 16.03
N SER A 224 8.75 -1.32 15.01
CA SER A 224 8.96 -0.72 13.69
C SER A 224 8.85 0.82 13.76
N GLY A 225 9.31 1.50 12.70
CA GLY A 225 9.10 2.95 12.57
C GLY A 225 7.69 3.29 12.08
N VAL A 226 7.59 4.13 11.05
CA VAL A 226 6.34 4.56 10.41
C VAL A 226 6.08 3.69 9.18
N ASN A 227 4.90 3.05 9.14
CA ASN A 227 4.54 2.10 8.09
C ASN A 227 3.27 2.55 7.39
N ARG A 228 3.17 2.32 6.09
CA ARG A 228 2.05 2.81 5.28
C ARG A 228 1.49 1.70 4.39
N PHE A 229 0.18 1.56 4.37
CA PHE A 229 -0.56 0.77 3.40
C PHE A 229 -1.55 1.69 2.69
N VAL A 230 -1.34 1.92 1.40
CA VAL A 230 -2.13 2.82 0.56
C VAL A 230 -3.00 1.99 -0.37
N ILE A 231 -4.29 2.31 -0.39
CA ILE A 231 -5.30 1.61 -1.18
C ILE A 231 -5.92 2.60 -2.15
N GLY A 232 -5.50 2.52 -3.39
CA GLY A 232 -6.08 3.23 -4.51
C GLY A 232 -7.20 2.45 -5.19
N ASN A 233 -8.22 3.17 -5.63
CA ASN A 233 -9.28 2.64 -6.50
C ASN A 233 -8.97 2.85 -8.00
N GLY A 234 -7.73 2.59 -8.41
CA GLY A 234 -7.27 2.78 -9.79
C GLY A 234 -7.83 1.72 -10.74
N ALA A 235 -6.99 0.79 -11.21
CA ALA A 235 -7.45 -0.28 -12.09
C ALA A 235 -8.37 -1.28 -11.36
N ALA A 236 -9.14 -2.06 -12.12
CA ALA A 236 -10.01 -3.10 -11.58
C ALA A 236 -9.23 -4.17 -10.78
N GLY A 237 -9.91 -4.77 -9.80
CA GLY A 237 -9.40 -5.88 -8.99
C GLY A 237 -9.85 -5.76 -7.53
N HIS A 238 -9.04 -6.23 -6.59
CA HIS A 238 -9.36 -6.20 -5.16
C HIS A 238 -8.12 -6.31 -4.28
N VAL A 239 -8.29 -5.97 -3.00
CA VAL A 239 -7.36 -6.30 -1.91
C VAL A 239 -8.09 -7.21 -0.92
N ARG A 240 -7.60 -8.44 -0.79
CA ARG A 240 -8.12 -9.47 0.11
C ARG A 240 -7.06 -9.90 1.11
N THR A 241 -7.49 -10.05 2.35
CA THR A 241 -6.63 -10.55 3.41
C THR A 241 -7.40 -11.37 4.44
N TRP A 242 -6.73 -12.32 5.09
CA TRP A 242 -7.33 -13.07 6.19
C TRP A 242 -7.63 -12.20 7.41
N ASP A 243 -6.61 -11.56 7.96
CA ASP A 243 -6.75 -10.48 8.93
C ASP A 243 -6.06 -9.22 8.39
N TYR A 244 -6.49 -8.06 8.87
CA TYR A 244 -5.77 -6.81 8.72
C TYR A 244 -5.35 -6.32 10.11
N ILE A 245 -4.05 -6.23 10.37
CA ILE A 245 -3.52 -5.90 11.70
C ILE A 245 -2.67 -4.65 11.60
N SER A 246 -3.15 -3.56 12.20
CA SER A 246 -2.43 -2.30 12.33
C SER A 246 -1.77 -2.21 13.72
N ILE A 247 -0.45 -2.03 13.72
CA ILE A 247 0.44 -1.98 14.91
C ILE A 247 0.45 -3.28 15.72
N SER A 248 1.30 -4.24 15.35
CA SER A 248 1.31 -5.56 16.02
C SER A 248 2.30 -5.71 17.18
N TYR A 249 3.22 -4.77 17.41
CA TYR A 249 4.14 -4.80 18.56
C TYR A 249 3.72 -3.81 19.65
N ARG A 250 3.61 -4.30 20.88
CA ARG A 250 3.08 -3.52 22.01
C ARG A 250 4.14 -2.93 22.92
N GLY A 251 5.42 -3.18 22.69
CA GLY A 251 6.46 -2.89 23.66
C GLY A 251 6.80 -4.12 24.51
N SER A 252 7.81 -3.99 25.35
CA SER A 252 8.11 -4.99 26.37
C SER A 252 8.00 -4.37 27.75
N ALA A 253 7.59 -5.17 28.74
CA ALA A 253 7.66 -4.74 30.13
C ALA A 253 9.09 -4.30 30.47
N ASP A 254 9.18 -3.23 31.27
CA ASP A 254 10.44 -2.60 31.72
C ASP A 254 11.48 -3.65 32.12
N GLY A 255 12.61 -3.69 31.40
CA GLY A 255 13.76 -4.55 31.72
C GLY A 255 14.23 -5.52 30.63
N VAL A 256 13.56 -5.60 29.47
CA VAL A 256 14.01 -6.42 28.33
C VAL A 256 14.71 -5.61 27.24
N PHE A 257 14.31 -4.35 27.02
CA PHE A 257 14.92 -3.43 26.05
C PHE A 257 15.47 -2.18 26.75
N THR A 258 16.40 -1.48 26.09
CA THR A 258 16.94 -0.23 26.61
C THR A 258 15.89 0.88 26.57
N GLU A 259 15.92 1.76 27.59
CA GLU A 259 15.05 2.92 27.72
C GLU A 259 14.98 3.71 26.40
N GLY A 260 13.76 3.97 25.93
CA GLY A 260 13.53 4.68 24.68
C GLY A 260 13.55 3.79 23.44
N GLN A 261 13.27 2.50 23.54
CA GLN A 261 13.00 1.64 22.38
C GLN A 261 11.52 1.37 22.14
N ASP A 262 10.58 1.58 23.07
CA ASP A 262 9.16 1.25 22.87
C ASP A 262 8.44 2.17 21.86
N PRO A 263 7.30 1.72 21.29
CA PRO A 263 6.42 2.58 20.49
C PRO A 263 6.11 3.90 21.20
N ASN A 264 6.16 5.01 20.46
CA ASN A 264 5.80 6.33 20.96
C ASN A 264 4.63 6.98 20.21
N GLY A 265 4.09 6.31 19.19
CA GLY A 265 2.95 6.78 18.40
C GLY A 265 3.27 7.97 17.50
N VAL A 266 4.55 8.38 17.37
CA VAL A 266 4.98 9.54 16.57
C VAL A 266 5.94 9.12 15.45
N ASP A 267 7.09 8.54 15.80
CA ASP A 267 8.09 8.06 14.86
C ASP A 267 8.24 6.53 14.87
N ARG A 268 7.63 5.87 15.88
CA ARG A 268 7.66 4.42 16.08
C ARG A 268 6.35 3.87 16.53
N GLY A 269 6.06 2.67 16.07
CA GLY A 269 4.75 2.05 16.26
C GLY A 269 3.66 2.90 15.63
N VAL A 270 3.93 3.42 14.42
CA VAL A 270 2.96 4.12 13.59
C VAL A 270 2.64 3.29 12.35
N ALA A 271 1.35 3.08 12.10
CA ALA A 271 0.82 2.39 10.95
C ALA A 271 -0.28 3.27 10.38
N ILE A 272 -0.11 3.60 9.11
CA ILE A 272 -0.98 4.49 8.37
C ILE A 272 -1.71 3.62 7.36
N THR A 273 -3.02 3.56 7.49
CA THR A 273 -3.89 3.04 6.43
C THR A 273 -4.43 4.24 5.67
N GLU A 274 -4.16 4.28 4.39
CA GLU A 274 -4.63 5.35 3.52
C GLU A 274 -5.56 4.80 2.45
N PHE A 275 -6.69 5.48 2.26
CA PHE A 275 -7.58 5.27 1.14
C PHE A 275 -7.49 6.46 0.20
N VAL A 276 -7.22 6.18 -1.07
CA VAL A 276 -7.13 7.18 -2.13
C VAL A 276 -8.40 7.11 -2.98
N PHE A 277 -9.17 8.19 -2.96
CA PHE A 277 -10.41 8.34 -3.73
C PHE A 277 -10.05 8.62 -5.18
N GLN A 278 -10.46 7.71 -6.04
CA GLN A 278 -10.30 7.82 -7.49
C GLN A 278 -11.33 6.92 -8.16
N ASN A 279 -11.67 7.20 -9.41
CA ASN A 279 -12.69 6.47 -10.17
C ASN A 279 -14.02 6.34 -9.42
N GLY A 280 -14.43 7.40 -8.74
CA GLY A 280 -15.74 7.56 -8.11
C GLY A 280 -15.90 6.92 -6.73
N GLY A 281 -14.83 6.45 -6.09
CA GLY A 281 -14.93 5.83 -4.77
C GLY A 281 -13.60 5.50 -4.10
N PHE A 282 -13.69 5.06 -2.85
CA PHE A 282 -12.65 4.24 -2.23
C PHE A 282 -12.85 2.77 -2.59
N ARG A 283 -11.77 1.99 -2.65
CA ARG A 283 -11.84 0.54 -2.80
C ARG A 283 -11.88 -0.08 -1.39
N PRO A 284 -13.00 -0.71 -0.97
CA PRO A 284 -13.02 -1.35 0.34
C PRO A 284 -12.07 -2.56 0.34
N MET A 285 -11.31 -2.70 1.43
CA MET A 285 -10.53 -3.91 1.68
C MET A 285 -11.48 -5.03 2.10
N GLN A 286 -11.30 -6.21 1.52
CA GLN A 286 -12.07 -7.40 1.83
C GLN A 286 -11.31 -8.26 2.85
N VAL A 287 -11.78 -8.26 4.10
CA VAL A 287 -11.12 -8.90 5.23
C VAL A 287 -11.93 -10.10 5.68
N ALA A 288 -11.39 -11.30 5.47
CA ALA A 288 -12.12 -12.54 5.71
C ALA A 288 -12.42 -12.81 7.20
N ARG A 289 -11.69 -12.18 8.12
CA ARG A 289 -11.85 -12.39 9.56
C ARG A 289 -11.77 -11.10 10.36
N ASN A 290 -10.59 -10.66 10.81
CA ASN A 290 -10.52 -9.54 11.75
C ASN A 290 -9.81 -8.32 11.17
N VAL A 291 -10.32 -7.15 11.55
CA VAL A 291 -9.55 -5.91 11.52
C VAL A 291 -9.11 -5.62 12.95
N THR A 292 -7.81 -5.47 13.16
CA THR A 292 -7.21 -5.12 14.46
C THR A 292 -6.55 -3.76 14.38
N LEU A 293 -7.09 -2.79 15.13
CA LEU A 293 -6.62 -1.41 15.21
C LEU A 293 -6.07 -1.13 16.61
N ASN A 294 -4.74 -1.12 16.77
CA ASN A 294 -4.16 -0.84 18.07
C ASN A 294 -3.79 0.65 18.18
N ASN A 295 -4.32 1.30 19.21
CA ASN A 295 -4.22 2.73 19.44
C ASN A 295 -4.17 3.05 20.94
N GLY A 296 -3.50 4.13 21.29
CA GLY A 296 -3.45 4.62 22.67
C GLY A 296 -2.32 4.00 23.49
N LEU A 297 -2.43 4.16 24.81
CA LEU A 297 -1.40 3.74 25.76
C LEU A 297 -1.56 2.25 26.11
N GLU A 298 -0.47 1.47 26.08
CA GLU A 298 -0.45 0.15 26.70
C GLU A 298 0.02 0.26 28.16
N ALA A 299 -0.91 0.11 29.10
CA ALA A 299 -0.63 0.27 30.53
C ALA A 299 0.50 -0.62 31.09
N ASN A 300 0.76 -1.78 30.47
CA ASN A 300 1.77 -2.73 30.95
C ASN A 300 3.20 -2.36 30.56
N THR A 301 3.38 -1.65 29.43
CA THR A 301 4.70 -1.35 28.86
C THR A 301 4.98 0.15 28.80
N GLY A 302 3.95 0.99 28.90
CA GLY A 302 4.06 2.43 28.67
C GLY A 302 4.20 2.82 27.19
N ALA A 303 4.07 1.85 26.27
CA ALA A 303 4.13 2.10 24.84
C ALA A 303 2.89 2.88 24.36
N THR A 304 3.07 3.79 23.42
CA THR A 304 1.98 4.48 22.72
C THR A 304 1.90 3.96 21.29
N LEU A 305 0.73 3.44 20.91
CA LEU A 305 0.46 2.83 19.60
C LEU A 305 -0.39 3.79 18.75
N SER A 306 -0.12 3.87 17.45
CA SER A 306 -0.85 4.76 16.54
C SER A 306 -1.19 4.07 15.22
N SER A 307 -2.42 3.57 15.12
CA SER A 307 -3.06 3.10 13.88
C SER A 307 -3.89 4.24 13.29
N ARG A 308 -3.37 4.91 12.26
CA ARG A 308 -3.94 6.14 11.68
C ARG A 308 -4.73 5.85 10.42
N LEU A 309 -5.83 6.59 10.24
CA LEU A 309 -6.59 6.64 9.00
C LEU A 309 -6.25 7.92 8.24
N VAL A 310 -5.94 7.79 6.95
CA VAL A 310 -5.74 8.91 6.04
C VAL A 310 -6.67 8.75 4.85
N LEU A 311 -7.31 9.86 4.45
CA LEU A 311 -8.13 9.93 3.26
C LEU A 311 -7.51 10.94 2.29
N SER A 312 -7.20 10.49 1.09
CA SER A 312 -6.67 11.32 0.01
C SER A 312 -7.67 11.37 -1.13
N LEU A 313 -7.91 12.55 -1.70
CA LEU A 313 -8.84 12.73 -2.81
C LEU A 313 -8.07 13.12 -4.08
N ASP A 314 -8.04 12.25 -5.08
CA ASP A 314 -7.47 12.57 -6.40
C ASP A 314 -8.52 13.22 -7.32
N GLU A 315 -9.79 13.12 -6.96
CA GLU A 315 -10.91 13.78 -7.63
C GLU A 315 -12.04 14.12 -6.63
N ALA A 316 -12.98 14.96 -7.06
CA ALA A 316 -14.11 15.37 -6.23
C ALA A 316 -15.12 14.21 -6.04
N PRO A 317 -15.52 13.88 -4.80
CA PRO A 317 -16.63 12.98 -4.53
C PRO A 317 -17.94 13.47 -5.15
N ALA A 318 -18.75 12.54 -5.64
CA ALA A 318 -20.11 12.86 -6.06
C ALA A 318 -20.94 13.30 -4.83
N VAL A 319 -21.63 14.44 -4.95
CA VAL A 319 -22.53 14.97 -3.91
C VAL A 319 -23.98 14.98 -4.38
N ASP A 320 -24.91 14.88 -3.44
CA ASP A 320 -26.34 15.02 -3.70
C ASP A 320 -26.76 16.50 -3.87
N GLY A 321 -28.07 16.74 -4.05
CA GLY A 321 -28.61 18.10 -4.19
C GLY A 321 -28.47 19.00 -2.96
N LEU A 322 -28.01 18.45 -1.83
CA LEU A 322 -27.76 19.15 -0.58
C LEU A 322 -26.25 19.28 -0.28
N GLY A 323 -25.38 18.81 -1.19
CA GLY A 323 -23.93 18.84 -1.00
C GLY A 323 -23.41 17.71 -0.11
N VAL A 324 -24.20 16.68 0.16
CA VAL A 324 -23.77 15.51 0.95
C VAL A 324 -22.99 14.56 0.04
N PRO A 325 -21.72 14.22 0.34
CA PRO A 325 -20.95 13.27 -0.45
C PRO A 325 -21.55 11.87 -0.38
N SER A 326 -21.23 11.05 -1.37
CA SER A 326 -21.63 9.63 -1.38
C SER A 326 -21.00 8.87 -0.20
N ASP A 327 -21.71 7.83 0.25
CA ASP A 327 -21.21 6.89 1.26
C ASP A 327 -20.04 6.07 0.70
N MET A 328 -19.09 5.71 1.56
CA MET A 328 -17.89 4.96 1.18
C MET A 328 -17.64 3.77 2.10
N GLY A 329 -17.21 2.65 1.52
CA GLY A 329 -16.72 1.51 2.28
C GLY A 329 -15.19 1.58 2.43
N LEU A 330 -14.69 1.29 3.63
CA LEU A 330 -13.25 1.19 3.90
C LEU A 330 -12.83 -0.27 4.09
N PHE A 331 -13.54 -0.99 4.97
CA PHE A 331 -13.29 -2.39 5.26
C PHE A 331 -14.60 -3.15 5.29
N ASP A 332 -14.67 -4.21 4.49
CA ASP A 332 -15.68 -5.26 4.58
C ASP A 332 -15.09 -6.40 5.42
N VAL A 333 -15.63 -6.57 6.62
CA VAL A 333 -15.13 -7.47 7.66
C VAL A 333 -16.06 -8.66 7.76
N ASP A 334 -15.49 -9.86 7.95
CA ASP A 334 -16.21 -11.13 7.75
C ASP A 334 -16.58 -11.36 6.28
N PHE A 335 -15.74 -10.88 5.36
CA PHE A 335 -15.94 -11.08 3.93
C PHE A 335 -16.01 -12.57 3.59
N ASP A 336 -17.21 -13.04 3.24
CA ASP A 336 -17.45 -14.46 2.98
C ASP A 336 -17.06 -14.83 1.54
N ILE A 337 -15.97 -15.57 1.42
CA ILE A 337 -15.50 -16.20 0.18
C ILE A 337 -15.77 -17.71 0.15
N GLY A 338 -16.77 -18.18 0.91
CA GLY A 338 -17.11 -19.59 1.00
C GLY A 338 -16.31 -20.37 2.05
N PHE A 339 -15.65 -19.67 2.98
CA PHE A 339 -15.05 -20.28 4.18
C PHE A 339 -16.07 -20.47 5.33
N GLY A 340 -17.31 -20.00 5.13
CA GLY A 340 -18.32 -19.89 6.17
C GLY A 340 -18.06 -18.65 7.01
N SER A 341 -19.12 -17.94 7.38
CA SER A 341 -19.07 -16.79 8.29
C SER A 341 -18.20 -17.12 9.51
N ASN A 342 -17.04 -16.48 9.61
CA ASN A 342 -16.08 -16.71 10.68
C ASN A 342 -16.38 -15.83 11.90
N GLY A 343 -17.42 -14.99 11.81
CA GLY A 343 -17.77 -14.04 12.86
C GLY A 343 -16.67 -13.00 13.00
N GLY A 344 -16.23 -12.47 11.86
CA GLY A 344 -15.24 -11.41 11.80
C GLY A 344 -15.62 -10.21 12.67
N VAL A 345 -14.61 -9.58 13.27
CA VAL A 345 -14.81 -8.43 14.16
C VAL A 345 -13.77 -7.35 13.90
N VAL A 346 -14.19 -6.11 14.08
CA VAL A 346 -13.30 -4.98 14.31
C VAL A 346 -12.92 -5.00 15.78
N ASN A 347 -11.63 -5.12 16.06
CA ASN A 347 -11.09 -5.15 17.41
C ASN A 347 -9.89 -4.21 17.51
N GLY A 348 -9.45 -3.95 18.72
CA GLY A 348 -8.31 -3.08 18.99
C GLY A 348 -7.69 -3.41 20.31
N PHE A 349 -6.63 -2.70 20.65
CA PHE A 349 -6.00 -2.79 21.95
C PHE A 349 -5.25 -1.50 22.25
N GLY A 350 -5.16 -1.21 23.54
CA GLY A 350 -4.70 0.07 24.06
C GLY A 350 -5.88 0.83 24.67
N ASP A 351 -5.55 1.73 25.56
CA ASP A 351 -6.49 2.44 26.41
C ASP A 351 -6.48 3.92 26.01
N ILE A 352 -7.52 4.37 25.31
CA ILE A 352 -7.59 5.72 24.76
C ILE A 352 -8.15 6.71 25.79
N ASP A 353 -9.06 6.28 26.64
CA ASP A 353 -9.79 7.14 27.59
C ASP A 353 -9.74 6.66 29.05
N ASN A 354 -8.89 5.68 29.35
CA ASN A 354 -8.71 5.08 30.66
C ASN A 354 -9.95 4.31 31.16
N ASP A 355 -10.71 3.72 30.25
CA ASP A 355 -11.87 2.88 30.56
C ASP A 355 -11.53 1.37 30.63
N THR A 356 -12.54 0.51 30.52
CA THR A 356 -12.36 -0.96 30.56
C THR A 356 -12.73 -1.64 29.24
N LEU A 357 -13.17 -0.85 28.27
CA LEU A 357 -13.54 -1.29 26.94
C LEU A 357 -12.29 -1.39 26.08
N THR A 358 -12.51 -1.85 24.86
CA THR A 358 -11.46 -2.07 23.89
C THR A 358 -11.68 -1.08 22.76
N ASP A 359 -10.73 -0.17 22.56
CA ASP A 359 -10.88 0.93 21.61
C ASP A 359 -10.43 0.53 20.21
N ALA A 360 -11.33 -0.10 19.48
CA ALA A 360 -11.14 -0.57 18.12
C ALA A 360 -11.33 0.55 17.09
N VAL A 361 -10.58 1.65 17.23
CA VAL A 361 -10.76 2.88 16.45
C VAL A 361 -9.48 3.27 15.71
N PHE A 362 -9.59 4.18 14.74
CA PHE A 362 -8.44 4.81 14.09
C PHE A 362 -8.03 6.09 14.84
N ALA A 363 -6.74 6.41 14.83
CA ALA A 363 -6.22 7.72 15.18
C ALA A 363 -6.34 8.68 13.98
N TRP A 364 -6.34 9.98 14.27
CA TRP A 364 -6.23 11.05 13.27
C TRP A 364 -4.88 10.97 12.54
N GLU A 365 -4.79 11.62 11.37
CA GLU A 365 -3.58 11.64 10.55
C GLU A 365 -2.33 12.13 11.31
N ASP A 366 -2.49 13.15 12.16
CA ASP A 366 -1.42 13.70 12.99
C ASP A 366 -1.14 12.87 14.26
N GLY A 367 -2.01 11.90 14.57
CA GLY A 367 -1.96 11.08 15.77
C GLY A 367 -2.35 11.82 17.06
N ALA A 368 -2.92 13.03 16.98
CA ALA A 368 -3.27 13.84 18.15
C ALA A 368 -4.60 13.45 18.81
N GLY A 369 -5.40 12.61 18.15
CA GLY A 369 -6.67 12.12 18.67
C GLY A 369 -7.17 10.89 17.89
N HIS A 370 -8.42 10.52 18.14
CA HIS A 370 -9.04 9.29 17.62
C HIS A 370 -10.43 9.55 17.06
N TYR A 371 -10.84 8.71 16.11
CA TYR A 371 -12.17 8.73 15.51
C TYR A 371 -13.06 7.69 16.21
N LEU A 372 -13.92 8.12 17.11
CA LEU A 372 -14.92 7.25 17.74
C LEU A 372 -16.10 6.99 16.77
N GLU A 373 -16.94 6.01 17.12
CA GLU A 373 -18.19 5.76 16.39
C GLU A 373 -19.02 7.05 16.27
N GLY A 374 -19.35 7.44 15.04
CA GLY A 374 -20.14 8.64 14.78
C GLY A 374 -19.34 9.93 14.62
N ASP A 375 -18.01 9.89 14.78
CA ASP A 375 -17.16 11.07 14.59
C ASP A 375 -17.08 11.50 13.13
N THR A 376 -16.73 12.77 12.91
CA THR A 376 -16.54 13.32 11.58
C THR A 376 -15.12 13.04 11.08
N VAL A 377 -15.02 12.49 9.88
CA VAL A 377 -13.79 12.35 9.11
C VAL A 377 -13.89 13.26 7.89
N SER A 378 -12.83 14.00 7.60
CA SER A 378 -12.83 15.01 6.55
C SER A 378 -11.68 14.79 5.57
N ALA A 379 -11.91 15.14 4.31
CA ALA A 379 -10.85 15.22 3.31
C ALA A 379 -11.06 16.45 2.40
N MET A 380 -9.97 16.96 1.82
CA MET A 380 -9.97 18.17 1.00
C MET A 380 -9.76 17.83 -0.47
N PHE A 381 -10.55 18.42 -1.36
CA PHE A 381 -10.27 18.43 -2.81
C PHE A 381 -10.68 19.76 -3.42
N GLY A 382 -9.77 20.40 -4.16
CA GLY A 382 -10.06 21.63 -4.90
C GLY A 382 -10.61 22.78 -4.04
N GLY A 383 -10.19 22.88 -2.78
CA GLY A 383 -10.67 23.89 -1.83
C GLY A 383 -12.00 23.56 -1.14
N THR A 384 -12.63 22.43 -1.47
CA THR A 384 -13.82 21.93 -0.79
C THR A 384 -13.42 20.90 0.26
N ARG A 385 -13.92 21.07 1.49
CA ARG A 385 -13.90 20.02 2.51
C ARG A 385 -15.11 19.12 2.31
N TYR A 386 -14.90 17.82 2.29
CA TYR A 386 -15.94 16.81 2.31
C TYR A 386 -15.90 16.13 3.67
N ASP A 387 -17.06 16.02 4.29
CA ASP A 387 -17.24 15.49 5.64
C ASP A 387 -18.09 14.21 5.57
N TRP A 388 -17.64 13.19 6.29
CA TRP A 388 -18.36 11.93 6.51
C TRP A 388 -18.43 11.61 7.99
N THR A 389 -19.43 10.84 8.38
CA THR A 389 -19.51 10.20 9.69
C THR A 389 -18.92 8.79 9.60
N ILE A 390 -17.92 8.48 10.42
CA ILE A 390 -17.37 7.11 10.49
C ILE A 390 -18.31 6.18 11.27
N SER A 391 -18.43 4.95 10.79
CA SER A 391 -19.05 3.85 11.52
C SER A 391 -18.20 2.59 11.46
N TYR A 392 -18.00 1.96 12.60
CA TYR A 392 -17.33 0.68 12.82
C TYR A 392 -18.33 -0.49 12.93
N THR A 393 -19.60 -0.21 12.68
CA THR A 393 -20.71 -1.19 12.72
C THR A 393 -21.59 -1.11 11.48
N GLY A 394 -20.97 -0.67 10.37
CA GLY A 394 -21.61 -0.57 9.07
C GLY A 394 -21.77 -1.92 8.38
N ASP A 395 -22.28 -1.89 7.15
CA ASP A 395 -22.43 -3.07 6.28
C ASP A 395 -22.19 -2.67 4.82
N ILE A 396 -21.47 -3.50 4.08
CA ILE A 396 -21.13 -3.37 2.67
C ILE A 396 -21.68 -4.59 1.95
N THR A 397 -22.47 -4.35 0.90
CA THR A 397 -22.87 -5.42 -0.02
C THR A 397 -22.27 -5.20 -1.40
N TRP A 398 -22.06 -6.29 -2.14
CA TRP A 398 -21.36 -6.26 -3.41
C TRP A 398 -22.28 -6.54 -4.59
N THR A 399 -22.06 -5.81 -5.69
CA THR A 399 -22.54 -6.21 -7.01
C THR A 399 -21.57 -7.23 -7.61
N ASP A 400 -20.27 -6.97 -7.46
CA ASP A 400 -19.17 -7.82 -7.93
C ASP A 400 -17.96 -7.61 -7.02
N ALA A 401 -17.74 -8.55 -6.10
CA ALA A 401 -16.66 -8.45 -5.14
C ALA A 401 -15.27 -8.66 -5.77
N ASP A 402 -15.15 -9.37 -6.89
CA ASP A 402 -13.84 -9.61 -7.54
C ASP A 402 -13.27 -8.35 -8.18
N ASN A 403 -14.13 -7.41 -8.55
CA ASN A 403 -13.76 -6.09 -9.08
C ASN A 403 -13.97 -4.95 -8.07
N SER A 404 -14.30 -5.28 -6.82
CA SER A 404 -14.71 -4.37 -5.75
C SER A 404 -15.82 -3.38 -6.15
N ILE A 405 -16.84 -3.85 -6.88
CA ILE A 405 -18.02 -3.07 -7.22
C ILE A 405 -19.05 -3.19 -6.09
N VAL A 406 -19.13 -2.14 -5.28
CA VAL A 406 -20.09 -2.03 -4.18
C VAL A 406 -21.52 -1.90 -4.71
N ASN A 407 -22.48 -2.56 -4.05
CA ASN A 407 -23.91 -2.44 -4.29
C ASN A 407 -24.57 -1.46 -3.31
N THR A 408 -24.39 -1.68 -2.00
CA THR A 408 -24.91 -0.77 -0.96
C THR A 408 -23.93 -0.63 0.19
N ILE A 409 -24.01 0.52 0.86
CA ILE A 409 -23.36 0.81 2.14
C ILE A 409 -24.43 1.24 3.12
N SER A 410 -24.38 0.74 4.36
CA SER A 410 -25.19 1.25 5.47
C SER A 410 -24.34 1.50 6.71
N GLY A 411 -24.74 2.50 7.50
CA GLY A 411 -24.02 2.93 8.70
C GLY A 411 -24.38 2.13 9.96
N ALA A 412 -24.30 2.78 11.12
CA ALA A 412 -24.28 2.16 12.44
C ALA A 412 -25.38 1.13 12.72
N GLY A 413 -24.99 0.05 13.43
CA GLY A 413 -25.88 -0.98 13.97
C GLY A 413 -26.37 -2.00 12.95
N SER A 414 -25.78 -2.05 11.76
CA SER A 414 -26.20 -2.92 10.65
C SER A 414 -25.26 -4.10 10.39
N GLY A 415 -23.98 -4.00 10.76
CA GLY A 415 -22.98 -5.05 10.52
C GLY A 415 -21.69 -4.88 11.31
N GLY A 416 -20.59 -5.41 10.77
CA GLY A 416 -19.24 -5.38 11.34
C GLY A 416 -18.23 -4.57 10.52
N ASP A 417 -18.69 -3.84 9.52
CA ASP A 417 -17.84 -3.15 8.55
C ASP A 417 -17.45 -1.76 8.99
N ILE A 418 -16.35 -1.26 8.41
CA ILE A 418 -15.90 0.13 8.60
C ILE A 418 -16.29 0.92 7.36
N VAL A 419 -17.18 1.89 7.55
CA VAL A 419 -17.77 2.70 6.48
C VAL A 419 -17.77 4.19 6.85
N LEU A 420 -17.91 5.03 5.84
CA LEU A 420 -18.05 6.48 5.93
C LEU A 420 -19.40 6.86 5.35
N MET A 421 -20.28 7.46 6.17
CA MET A 421 -21.60 7.93 5.76
C MET A 421 -21.52 9.41 5.39
N GLY A 422 -22.03 9.79 4.22
CA GLY A 422 -22.00 11.18 3.78
C GLY A 422 -22.64 12.13 4.79
N LEU A 423 -21.92 13.20 5.17
CA LEU A 423 -22.43 14.21 6.10
C LEU A 423 -22.68 15.56 5.41
N GLY A 424 -21.69 16.05 4.65
CA GLY A 424 -21.79 17.35 3.99
C GLY A 424 -20.52 17.74 3.26
N SER A 425 -20.57 18.87 2.58
CA SER A 425 -19.39 19.51 2.01
C SER A 425 -19.45 21.02 2.20
N GLU A 426 -18.28 21.63 2.35
CA GLU A 426 -18.12 23.05 2.59
C GLU A 426 -16.97 23.58 1.72
N PHE A 427 -17.24 24.60 0.91
CA PHE A 427 -16.19 25.28 0.16
C PHE A 427 -15.44 26.25 1.08
N LEU A 428 -14.15 26.00 1.30
CA LEU A 428 -13.30 26.76 2.23
C LEU A 428 -12.35 27.76 1.54
N GLY A 429 -12.39 27.84 0.20
CA GLY A 429 -11.39 28.58 -0.59
C GLY A 429 -10.29 27.65 -1.11
N LEU A 430 -9.59 28.07 -2.18
CA LEU A 430 -8.48 27.28 -2.71
C LEU A 430 -7.32 27.21 -1.70
N GLN A 431 -6.82 26.01 -1.47
CA GLN A 431 -5.62 25.85 -0.64
C GLN A 431 -4.43 26.51 -1.32
N GLY A 432 -3.68 27.32 -0.55
CA GLY A 432 -2.56 28.09 -1.08
C GLY A 432 -2.94 29.44 -1.70
N ASP A 433 -4.23 29.75 -1.87
CA ASP A 433 -4.71 31.09 -2.23
C ASP A 433 -4.77 31.93 -0.96
N TYR A 434 -3.67 32.62 -0.68
CA TYR A 434 -3.50 33.42 0.53
C TYR A 434 -4.00 34.85 0.36
N ASN A 435 -4.21 35.29 -0.87
CA ASN A 435 -4.70 36.63 -1.15
C ASN A 435 -6.22 36.68 -1.41
N GLY A 436 -6.84 35.51 -1.62
CA GLY A 436 -8.28 35.30 -1.76
C GLY A 436 -8.82 35.73 -3.13
N ASP A 437 -8.01 35.66 -4.18
CA ASP A 437 -8.41 36.01 -5.56
C ASP A 437 -8.80 34.80 -6.42
N ASP A 438 -9.02 33.64 -5.79
CA ASP A 438 -9.44 32.38 -6.38
C ASP A 438 -8.40 31.80 -7.37
N VAL A 439 -7.13 32.22 -7.24
CA VAL A 439 -5.99 31.72 -8.01
C VAL A 439 -4.82 31.51 -7.05
N VAL A 440 -4.11 30.40 -7.20
CA VAL A 440 -2.87 30.14 -6.45
C VAL A 440 -1.69 30.49 -7.36
N ASP A 441 -1.09 31.66 -7.19
CA ASP A 441 0.02 32.12 -8.00
C ASP A 441 1.14 32.81 -7.19
N ALA A 442 1.98 33.59 -7.87
CA ALA A 442 3.12 34.24 -7.23
C ALA A 442 2.71 35.36 -6.25
N ALA A 443 1.50 35.91 -6.36
CA ALA A 443 0.94 36.89 -5.45
C ALA A 443 0.70 36.27 -4.06
N ASP A 444 0.21 35.03 -3.98
CA ASP A 444 0.00 34.33 -2.70
C ASP A 444 1.29 34.10 -1.95
N TYR A 445 2.35 33.76 -2.68
CA TYR A 445 3.67 33.62 -2.10
C TYR A 445 4.16 34.92 -1.45
N THR A 446 3.79 36.09 -1.99
CA THR A 446 4.10 37.36 -1.35
C THR A 446 3.32 37.57 -0.05
N VAL A 447 2.08 37.07 0.03
CA VAL A 447 1.26 37.10 1.26
C VAL A 447 1.87 36.18 2.33
N TRP A 448 2.22 34.94 1.96
CA TRP A 448 2.90 33.99 2.85
C TRP A 448 4.23 34.54 3.37
N ARG A 449 5.10 35.00 2.46
CA ARG A 449 6.42 35.53 2.81
C ARG A 449 6.32 36.75 3.74
N ALA A 450 5.26 37.55 3.60
CA ALA A 450 5.01 38.70 4.46
C ALA A 450 4.48 38.34 5.85
N GLY A 451 4.19 37.06 6.13
CA GLY A 451 3.62 36.61 7.39
C GLY A 451 2.12 36.85 7.52
N ASN A 452 1.42 37.08 6.39
CA ASN A 452 0.00 37.42 6.35
C ASN A 452 -0.88 36.25 5.87
N SER A 453 -0.29 35.08 5.62
CA SER A 453 -1.06 33.86 5.31
C SER A 453 -1.63 33.26 6.61
N PRO A 454 -2.69 32.43 6.51
CA PRO A 454 -3.20 31.67 7.65
C PRO A 454 -2.14 30.76 8.30
N ASP A 455 -1.24 30.21 7.50
CA ASP A 455 -0.03 29.51 7.94
C ASP A 455 1.21 30.07 7.23
N SER A 456 2.09 30.74 7.96
CA SER A 456 3.36 31.30 7.46
C SER A 456 4.58 30.42 7.79
N SER A 457 4.35 29.17 8.17
CA SER A 457 5.40 28.17 8.39
C SER A 457 5.86 27.52 7.07
N GLN A 458 6.80 26.57 7.17
CA GLN A 458 7.23 25.77 6.03
C GLN A 458 6.07 24.95 5.44
N ALA A 459 5.15 24.45 6.27
CA ALA A 459 3.99 23.71 5.80
C ALA A 459 3.09 24.58 4.90
N GLY A 460 2.87 25.85 5.28
CA GLY A 460 2.18 26.82 4.43
C GLY A 460 2.89 27.09 3.10
N TYR A 461 4.23 27.07 3.06
CA TYR A 461 4.96 27.16 1.78
C TYR A 461 4.75 25.92 0.91
N ASP A 462 4.89 24.74 1.51
CA ASP A 462 4.74 23.46 0.81
C ASP A 462 3.31 23.31 0.25
N LEU A 463 2.30 23.76 1.01
CA LEU A 463 0.91 23.80 0.56
C LEU A 463 0.71 24.72 -0.65
N TRP A 464 1.26 25.94 -0.62
CA TRP A 464 1.22 26.85 -1.76
C TRP A 464 1.93 26.26 -2.98
N ALA A 465 3.11 25.68 -2.78
CA ALA A 465 3.89 25.10 -3.86
C ALA A 465 3.17 23.91 -4.52
N ALA A 466 2.50 23.08 -3.72
CA ALA A 466 1.71 21.96 -4.21
C ALA A 466 0.47 22.40 -5.03
N ASN A 467 -0.09 23.57 -4.72
CA ASN A 467 -1.29 24.09 -5.39
C ASN A 467 -0.99 25.15 -6.46
N TYR A 468 0.27 25.53 -6.69
CA TYR A 468 0.63 26.60 -7.62
C TYR A 468 0.07 26.38 -9.03
N GLY A 469 -0.65 27.37 -9.54
CA GLY A 469 -1.36 27.34 -10.81
C GLY A 469 -2.81 26.86 -10.71
N SER A 470 -3.29 26.44 -9.53
CA SER A 470 -4.69 26.12 -9.31
C SER A 470 -5.54 27.39 -9.40
N SER A 471 -6.74 27.29 -9.96
CA SER A 471 -7.70 28.39 -10.01
C SER A 471 -9.12 27.86 -9.98
N ILE A 472 -10.04 28.62 -9.38
CA ILE A 472 -11.46 28.29 -9.45
C ILE A 472 -11.90 28.74 -10.84
N PRO A 473 -12.47 27.85 -11.67
CA PRO A 473 -13.09 28.27 -12.90
C PRO A 473 -14.19 29.28 -12.54
N ALA A 474 -14.06 30.53 -13.00
CA ALA A 474 -15.11 31.52 -12.86
C ALA A 474 -16.42 30.88 -13.31
N ALA A 475 -17.43 30.84 -12.42
CA ALA A 475 -18.68 30.14 -12.67
C ALA A 475 -19.15 30.49 -14.07
N ALA A 476 -19.18 29.51 -14.97
CA ALA A 476 -19.67 29.73 -16.32
C ALA A 476 -21.07 30.30 -16.17
N SER A 477 -21.25 31.58 -16.52
CA SER A 477 -22.55 32.23 -16.42
C SER A 477 -23.51 31.35 -17.21
N ALA A 478 -24.42 30.64 -16.51
CA ALA A 478 -25.43 29.84 -17.16
C ALA A 478 -26.06 30.74 -18.21
N ALA A 479 -26.01 30.32 -19.48
CA ALA A 479 -26.50 31.14 -20.58
C ALA A 479 -27.93 31.53 -20.24
N VAL A 480 -28.12 32.79 -19.86
CA VAL A 480 -29.43 33.33 -19.50
C VAL A 480 -30.28 33.09 -20.74
N PRO A 481 -31.35 32.29 -20.67
CA PRO A 481 -32.19 32.02 -21.83
C PRO A 481 -32.55 33.37 -22.44
N GLU A 482 -32.18 33.58 -23.71
CA GLU A 482 -32.34 34.89 -24.34
C GLU A 482 -33.77 35.37 -24.09
N PRO A 483 -33.98 36.60 -23.58
CA PRO A 483 -35.30 37.05 -23.22
C PRO A 483 -36.20 36.91 -24.45
N VAL A 484 -37.37 36.33 -24.23
CA VAL A 484 -38.47 36.10 -25.20
C VAL A 484 -38.91 37.40 -25.92
N ALA A 485 -38.30 38.53 -25.60
CA ALA A 485 -38.36 39.82 -26.26
C ALA A 485 -38.15 39.74 -27.77
N LEU A 486 -37.22 38.91 -28.29
CA LEU A 486 -37.08 38.74 -29.75
C LEU A 486 -38.30 38.06 -30.38
N SER A 487 -38.90 37.09 -29.68
CA SER A 487 -40.14 36.43 -30.11
C SER A 487 -41.34 37.38 -30.03
N LEU A 488 -41.40 38.25 -29.01
CA LEU A 488 -42.39 39.32 -28.86
C LEU A 488 -42.24 40.43 -29.91
N LEU A 489 -41.01 40.80 -30.26
CA LEU A 489 -40.73 41.77 -31.32
C LEU A 489 -41.10 41.19 -32.70
N ALA A 490 -40.77 39.93 -32.96
CA ALA A 490 -41.16 39.24 -34.20
C ALA A 490 -42.68 39.13 -34.33
N SER A 491 -43.39 38.78 -33.25
CA SER A 491 -44.85 38.70 -33.27
C SER A 491 -45.53 40.06 -33.40
N THR A 492 -44.98 41.15 -32.84
CA THR A 492 -45.51 42.50 -33.07
C THR A 492 -45.27 43.01 -34.49
N VAL A 493 -44.14 42.70 -35.12
CA VAL A 493 -43.87 43.01 -36.54
C VAL A 493 -44.81 42.22 -37.46
N LEU A 494 -45.05 40.94 -37.18
CA LEU A 494 -46.00 40.11 -37.94
C LEU A 494 -47.44 40.62 -37.81
N LEU A 495 -47.87 40.99 -36.60
CA LEU A 495 -49.23 41.51 -36.35
C LEU A 495 -49.47 42.89 -36.99
N THR A 496 -48.45 43.74 -37.08
CA THR A 496 -48.56 45.07 -37.71
C THR A 496 -48.45 45.00 -39.24
N GLY A 497 -47.70 44.06 -39.80
CA GLY A 497 -47.58 43.84 -41.25
C GLY A 497 -48.88 43.36 -41.92
N VAL A 498 -49.67 42.52 -41.23
CA VAL A 498 -50.95 42.01 -41.76
C VAL A 498 -52.04 43.11 -41.80
N ARG A 499 -51.94 44.13 -40.93
CA ARG A 499 -52.95 45.19 -40.83
C ARG A 499 -52.86 46.27 -41.92
N ARG A 500 -51.78 46.30 -42.72
CA ARG A 500 -51.57 47.26 -43.83
C ARG A 500 -52.02 46.76 -45.23
N ARG A 501 -52.68 45.60 -45.33
CA ARG A 501 -53.18 45.02 -46.60
C ARG A 501 -54.71 45.00 -46.75
N ARG A 502 -55.45 45.94 -46.15
CA ARG A 502 -56.88 46.13 -46.42
C ARG A 502 -57.16 47.51 -46.98
#